data_AF-A0A8J3ZLA8-F1
#
_entry.id   AF-A0A8J3ZLA8-F1
#
_cell.length_a   1.000
_cell.length_b   1.000
_cell.length_c   1.000
_cell.angle_alpha   90.00
_cell.angle_beta   90.00
_cell.angle_gamma   90.00
#
_symmetry.space_group_name_H-M   'P 1'
#
loop_
_entity.id
_entity.type
_entity.pdbx_description
1 polymer ?
#
loop_
_entity_poly.entity_id
_entity_poly.type
_entity_poly.pdbx_seq_one_letter_code
_entity_poly.pdbx_strand_id
1 'polypeptide(L)'
;MPERDLDRQTDEAYSRLWWDGDVIVADSAAMHDDPEAVERFEPDSQGRYVVMGRSWCWEVVDPYDCARIVGELPDPDASQEWILLTHAPYTRIGPQPYTIGGLVGTGPGEGLAGELRYAGEPVATVVGIGALTPTASAARLTATTGRFDAERWHAFVTAARRCGEPMTEATVLDALAEDTLLDVEVAEAVAAGGTLVRLLDHTGTIRDLQRISPAPANPDAFHALQDRLLATPQDPRGVAWQYWNGHVWRHLTNTADAGQPPTSGKTTAAA
;
A
#
# COMPACT_ATOMS: atom_id res chain seq x y z
N MET A 1 30.76 -6.06 -22.07
CA MET A 1 29.86 -7.17 -22.46
C MET A 1 28.81 -6.59 -23.39
N PRO A 2 28.43 -7.26 -24.50
CA PRO A 2 27.36 -6.77 -25.37
C PRO A 2 26.04 -6.61 -24.60
N GLU A 3 25.23 -5.63 -24.94
CA GLU A 3 23.95 -5.30 -24.29
C GLU A 3 23.01 -6.53 -24.23
N ARG A 4 22.91 -7.29 -25.33
CA ARG A 4 22.14 -8.55 -25.38
C ARG A 4 22.64 -9.65 -24.45
N ASP A 5 23.94 -9.67 -24.16
CA ASP A 5 24.49 -10.63 -23.20
C ASP A 5 24.16 -10.19 -21.76
N LEU A 6 24.06 -8.88 -21.52
CA LEU A 6 23.70 -8.30 -20.23
C LEU A 6 22.22 -8.50 -19.93
N ASP A 7 21.35 -8.28 -20.93
CA ASP A 7 19.92 -8.61 -20.87
C ASP A 7 19.72 -10.08 -20.58
N ARG A 8 20.44 -10.96 -21.29
CA ARG A 8 20.37 -12.41 -21.07
C ARG A 8 20.87 -12.83 -19.68
N GLN A 9 21.95 -12.24 -19.19
CA GLN A 9 22.42 -12.51 -17.82
C GLN A 9 21.47 -11.97 -16.75
N THR A 10 20.81 -10.86 -17.02
CA THR A 10 19.80 -10.26 -16.13
C THR A 10 18.56 -11.15 -16.10
N ASP A 11 18.04 -11.57 -17.26
CA ASP A 11 16.92 -12.52 -17.38
C ASP A 11 17.22 -13.92 -16.83
N GLU A 12 18.49 -14.33 -16.79
CA GLU A 12 18.94 -15.57 -16.16
C GLU A 12 19.10 -15.44 -14.63
N ALA A 13 19.26 -14.21 -14.09
CA ALA A 13 19.48 -13.95 -12.67
C ALA A 13 18.21 -13.56 -11.89
N TYR A 14 17.11 -13.19 -12.57
CA TYR A 14 15.85 -12.79 -11.96
C TYR A 14 14.73 -13.80 -12.24
N SER A 15 13.68 -13.77 -11.40
CA SER A 15 12.50 -14.63 -11.57
C SER A 15 11.87 -14.39 -12.94
N ARG A 16 11.64 -15.46 -13.69
CA ARG A 16 10.96 -15.38 -14.99
C ARG A 16 9.46 -15.29 -14.78
N LEU A 17 8.82 -14.31 -15.41
CA LEU A 17 7.37 -14.17 -15.39
C LEU A 17 6.77 -14.44 -16.77
N TRP A 18 5.72 -15.24 -16.80
CA TRP A 18 4.92 -15.45 -17.99
C TRP A 18 3.46 -15.71 -17.68
N TRP A 19 2.64 -15.65 -18.73
CA TRP A 19 1.22 -16.00 -18.68
C TRP A 19 1.03 -17.45 -19.08
N ASP A 20 0.35 -18.23 -18.23
CA ASP A 20 -0.16 -19.57 -18.51
C ASP A 20 -1.69 -19.49 -18.56
N GLY A 21 -2.24 -19.18 -19.74
CA GLY A 21 -3.65 -18.80 -19.87
C GLY A 21 -3.93 -17.47 -19.17
N ASP A 22 -4.80 -17.50 -18.17
CA ASP A 22 -5.11 -16.39 -17.28
C ASP A 22 -4.32 -16.45 -15.97
N VAL A 23 -3.31 -17.31 -15.82
CA VAL A 23 -2.48 -17.38 -14.60
C VAL A 23 -1.16 -16.67 -14.83
N ILE A 24 -0.75 -15.81 -13.89
CA ILE A 24 0.64 -15.30 -13.87
C ILE A 24 1.50 -16.36 -13.19
N VAL A 25 2.54 -16.82 -13.88
CA VAL A 25 3.53 -17.74 -13.33
C VAL A 25 4.80 -16.95 -13.06
N ALA A 26 5.27 -16.95 -11.81
CA ALA A 26 6.58 -16.43 -11.43
C ALA A 26 7.49 -17.60 -11.05
N ASP A 27 8.46 -17.89 -11.92
CA ASP A 27 9.46 -18.93 -11.68
C ASP A 27 10.71 -18.30 -11.08
N SER A 28 10.89 -18.56 -9.79
CA SER A 28 12.04 -18.14 -9.02
C SER A 28 13.01 -19.30 -8.76
N ALA A 29 12.90 -20.41 -9.51
CA ALA A 29 13.68 -21.61 -9.26
C ALA A 29 15.19 -21.37 -9.39
N ALA A 30 15.60 -20.56 -10.37
CA ALA A 30 17.00 -20.18 -10.54
C ALA A 30 17.51 -19.26 -9.41
N MET A 31 16.63 -18.44 -8.83
CA MET A 31 16.96 -17.50 -7.76
C MET A 31 17.10 -18.20 -6.40
N HIS A 32 16.32 -19.26 -6.17
CA HIS A 32 16.28 -20.00 -4.90
C HIS A 32 17.00 -21.35 -4.92
N ASP A 33 17.56 -21.76 -6.07
CA ASP A 33 18.10 -23.12 -6.29
C ASP A 33 17.10 -24.22 -5.89
N ASP A 34 15.82 -23.95 -6.13
CA ASP A 34 14.69 -24.81 -5.76
C ASP A 34 13.77 -25.00 -6.97
N PRO A 35 13.73 -26.20 -7.57
CA PRO A 35 12.90 -26.47 -8.74
C PRO A 35 11.38 -26.35 -8.47
N GLU A 36 10.96 -26.27 -7.21
CA GLU A 36 9.55 -26.09 -6.83
C GLU A 36 9.20 -24.62 -6.52
N ALA A 37 10.15 -23.69 -6.57
CA ALA A 37 9.93 -22.25 -6.33
C ALA A 37 9.23 -21.54 -7.52
N VAL A 38 8.12 -22.11 -7.96
CA VAL A 38 7.24 -21.59 -9.02
C VAL A 38 5.92 -21.17 -8.38
N GLU A 39 5.69 -19.86 -8.34
CA GLU A 39 4.44 -19.29 -7.83
C GLU A 39 3.44 -19.06 -8.97
N ARG A 40 2.16 -19.32 -8.68
CA ARG A 40 1.05 -19.14 -9.62
C ARG A 40 0.02 -18.19 -9.01
N PHE A 41 -0.28 -17.10 -9.71
CA PHE A 41 -1.26 -16.11 -9.30
C PHE A 41 -2.46 -16.18 -10.23
N GLU A 42 -3.54 -16.76 -9.71
CA GLU A 42 -4.83 -16.79 -10.39
C GLU A 42 -5.55 -15.44 -10.22
N PRO A 43 -6.38 -15.04 -11.20
CA PRO A 43 -7.26 -13.90 -11.04
C PRO A 43 -8.37 -14.24 -10.05
N ASP A 44 -8.84 -13.25 -9.30
CA ASP A 44 -10.07 -13.39 -8.53
C ASP A 44 -11.31 -13.42 -9.44
N SER A 45 -12.49 -13.58 -8.84
CA SER A 45 -13.77 -13.62 -9.57
C SER A 45 -14.11 -12.33 -10.33
N GLN A 46 -13.29 -11.28 -10.21
CA GLN A 46 -13.39 -10.01 -10.93
C GLN A 46 -12.23 -9.83 -11.92
N GLY A 47 -11.42 -10.85 -12.18
CA GLY A 47 -10.29 -10.79 -13.11
C GLY A 47 -9.04 -10.10 -12.55
N ARG A 48 -8.94 -9.88 -11.23
CA ARG A 48 -7.84 -9.11 -10.60
C ARG A 48 -6.77 -10.05 -10.05
N TYR A 49 -5.50 -9.68 -10.21
CA TYR A 49 -4.36 -10.46 -9.70
C TYR A 49 -3.81 -9.88 -8.39
N VAL A 50 -3.43 -10.76 -7.47
CA VAL A 50 -2.58 -10.40 -6.31
C VAL A 50 -1.26 -11.14 -6.45
N VAL A 51 -0.23 -10.43 -6.93
CA VAL A 51 1.11 -10.99 -7.13
C VAL A 51 1.96 -10.73 -5.88
N MET A 52 2.63 -11.77 -5.37
CA MET A 52 3.61 -11.72 -4.26
C MET A 52 3.12 -10.92 -3.03
N GLY A 53 1.90 -11.19 -2.57
CA GLY A 53 1.34 -10.55 -1.38
C GLY A 53 1.19 -9.03 -1.46
N ARG A 54 1.06 -8.46 -2.67
CA ARG A 54 0.97 -7.01 -2.95
C ARG A 54 2.29 -6.23 -2.75
N SER A 55 3.42 -6.92 -2.68
CA SER A 55 4.75 -6.31 -2.48
C SER A 55 5.36 -5.70 -3.76
N TRP A 56 4.70 -5.86 -4.90
CA TRP A 56 5.14 -5.34 -6.20
C TRP A 56 4.44 -4.01 -6.50
N CYS A 57 5.18 -3.06 -7.07
CA CYS A 57 4.63 -1.83 -7.63
C CYS A 57 4.38 -1.99 -9.13
N TRP A 58 3.23 -1.50 -9.60
CA TRP A 58 2.96 -1.39 -11.02
C TRP A 58 3.59 -0.09 -11.54
N GLU A 59 4.37 -0.19 -12.61
CA GLU A 59 4.81 0.96 -13.39
C GLU A 59 3.85 1.17 -14.56
N VAL A 60 3.49 2.43 -14.82
CA VAL A 60 2.64 2.78 -15.96
C VAL A 60 3.53 2.74 -17.20
N VAL A 61 3.21 1.83 -18.12
CA VAL A 61 3.87 1.70 -19.43
C VAL A 61 2.90 2.24 -20.48
N ASP A 62 3.43 2.96 -21.47
CA ASP A 62 2.63 3.41 -22.61
C ASP A 62 2.06 2.17 -23.33
N PRO A 63 0.75 2.09 -23.59
CA PRO A 63 0.18 0.94 -24.28
C PRO A 63 0.80 0.67 -25.66
N TYR A 64 1.35 1.68 -26.32
CA TYR A 64 2.05 1.52 -27.60
C TYR A 64 3.46 0.96 -27.47
N ASP A 65 4.05 0.96 -26.26
CA ASP A 65 5.30 0.27 -25.96
C ASP A 65 5.08 -1.23 -25.69
N CYS A 66 3.82 -1.66 -25.51
CA CYS A 66 3.47 -3.06 -25.29
C CYS A 66 3.40 -3.84 -26.63
N ALA A 67 4.18 -4.91 -26.75
CA ALA A 67 4.11 -5.81 -27.91
C ALA A 67 2.76 -6.54 -28.03
N ARG A 68 2.01 -6.67 -26.92
CA ARG A 68 0.67 -7.25 -26.86
C ARG A 68 -0.10 -6.73 -25.65
N ILE A 69 -1.36 -6.37 -25.85
CA ILE A 69 -2.30 -5.96 -24.79
C ILE A 69 -3.46 -6.95 -24.77
N VAL A 70 -3.91 -7.33 -23.57
CA VAL A 70 -5.11 -8.15 -23.37
C VAL A 70 -6.21 -7.26 -22.78
N GLY A 71 -7.37 -7.22 -23.43
CA GLY A 71 -8.47 -6.31 -23.10
C GLY A 71 -8.56 -5.11 -24.04
N GLU A 72 -9.56 -4.26 -23.83
CA GLU A 72 -9.66 -2.98 -24.54
C GLU A 72 -8.79 -1.94 -23.82
N LEU A 73 -8.05 -1.16 -24.61
CA LEU A 73 -7.37 0.00 -24.07
C LEU A 73 -8.41 1.02 -23.61
N PRO A 74 -8.20 1.69 -22.46
CA PRO A 74 -9.00 2.84 -22.11
C PRO A 74 -8.89 3.88 -23.24
N ASP A 75 -9.96 4.65 -23.44
CA ASP A 75 -9.94 5.78 -24.37
C ASP A 75 -8.69 6.65 -24.06
N PRO A 76 -7.94 7.15 -25.06
CA PRO A 76 -6.82 8.05 -24.80
C PRO A 76 -7.17 9.26 -23.91
N ASP A 77 -8.45 9.66 -23.88
CA ASP A 77 -8.95 10.73 -22.99
C ASP A 77 -9.45 10.21 -21.62
N ALA A 78 -9.52 8.89 -21.42
CA ALA A 78 -9.88 8.29 -20.14
C ALA A 78 -8.71 8.41 -19.15
N SER A 79 -8.77 9.45 -18.33
CA SER A 79 -7.87 9.61 -17.19
C SER A 79 -8.07 8.52 -16.16
N GLN A 80 -6.99 8.11 -15.48
CA GLN A 80 -7.07 7.23 -14.32
C GLN A 80 -8.07 7.79 -13.29
N GLU A 81 -9.19 7.08 -13.09
CA GLU A 81 -10.32 7.53 -12.24
C GLU A 81 -10.04 7.38 -10.73
N TRP A 82 -8.80 7.15 -10.35
CA TRP A 82 -8.42 6.99 -8.95
C TRP A 82 -6.95 7.33 -8.73
N ILE A 83 -6.65 7.77 -7.51
CA ILE A 83 -5.29 7.95 -7.02
C ILE A 83 -5.04 7.01 -5.84
N LEU A 84 -3.78 6.60 -5.66
CA LEU A 84 -3.34 5.92 -4.45
C LEU A 84 -2.92 6.97 -3.44
N LEU A 85 -3.36 6.79 -2.19
CA LEU A 85 -2.79 7.54 -1.08
C LEU A 85 -1.37 7.03 -0.81
N THR A 86 -0.43 7.95 -0.64
CA THR A 86 1.00 7.66 -0.48
C THR A 86 1.25 6.86 0.80
N HIS A 87 0.60 7.27 1.88
CA HIS A 87 0.84 6.74 3.21
C HIS A 87 -0.26 5.81 3.71
N ALA A 88 -1.44 5.79 3.09
CA ALA A 88 -2.47 4.78 3.34
C ALA A 88 -2.43 3.66 2.27
N PRO A 89 -1.63 2.59 2.48
CA PRO A 89 -1.38 1.60 1.45
C PRO A 89 -2.65 0.87 1.02
N TYR A 90 -2.65 0.42 -0.23
CA TYR A 90 -3.79 -0.25 -0.88
C TYR A 90 -5.09 0.57 -0.90
N THR A 91 -5.03 1.86 -0.57
CA THR A 91 -6.18 2.76 -0.55
C THR A 91 -6.23 3.54 -1.86
N ARG A 92 -7.30 3.32 -2.61
CA ARG A 92 -7.65 4.06 -3.83
C ARG A 92 -8.80 4.99 -3.49
N ILE A 93 -8.67 6.25 -3.86
CA ILE A 93 -9.74 7.26 -3.77
C ILE A 93 -9.98 7.85 -5.15
N GLY A 94 -11.14 8.48 -5.36
CA GLY A 94 -11.42 9.19 -6.60
C GLY A 94 -10.39 10.31 -6.87
N PRO A 95 -10.28 10.82 -8.11
CA PRO A 95 -9.24 11.78 -8.51
C PRO A 95 -9.48 13.19 -7.93
N GLN A 96 -10.51 13.36 -7.10
CA GLN A 96 -10.95 14.64 -6.57
C GLN A 96 -10.24 14.99 -5.26
N PRO A 97 -9.94 16.28 -5.03
CA PRO A 97 -8.92 16.75 -4.09
C PRO A 97 -9.45 16.88 -2.65
N TYR A 98 -10.17 15.88 -2.16
CA TYR A 98 -10.49 15.84 -0.73
C TYR A 98 -9.23 15.50 0.05
N THR A 99 -8.89 16.37 0.99
CA THR A 99 -7.78 16.19 1.93
C THR A 99 -8.29 16.49 3.33
N ILE A 100 -7.55 16.04 4.35
CA ILE A 100 -7.78 16.47 5.72
C ILE A 100 -6.64 17.40 6.12
N GLY A 101 -6.95 18.42 6.93
CA GLY A 101 -5.94 19.33 7.46
C GLY A 101 -6.31 19.84 8.84
N GLY A 102 -5.40 20.59 9.46
CA GLY A 102 -5.63 21.19 10.78
C GLY A 102 -5.88 20.16 11.87
N LEU A 103 -5.26 18.99 11.78
CA LEU A 103 -5.46 17.89 12.72
C LEU A 103 -4.97 18.26 14.11
N VAL A 104 -5.85 18.10 15.10
CA VAL A 104 -5.59 18.37 16.52
C VAL A 104 -6.16 17.24 17.38
N GLY A 105 -5.46 16.89 18.46
CA GLY A 105 -5.97 15.94 19.45
C GLY A 105 -7.13 16.53 20.25
N THR A 106 -8.22 15.77 20.38
CA THR A 106 -9.42 16.20 21.14
C THR A 106 -9.36 15.82 22.61
N GLY A 107 -8.52 14.85 22.98
CA GLY A 107 -8.32 14.41 24.35
C GLY A 107 -7.88 12.94 24.42
N PRO A 108 -7.55 12.42 25.61
CA PRO A 108 -7.18 11.02 25.77
C PRO A 108 -8.32 10.09 25.33
N GLY A 109 -8.10 9.32 24.25
CA GLY A 109 -9.07 8.34 23.73
C GLY A 109 -10.20 8.91 22.88
N GLU A 110 -10.25 10.23 22.63
CA GLU A 110 -11.29 10.89 21.84
C GLU A 110 -10.94 11.05 20.34
N GLY A 111 -9.75 10.59 19.95
CA GLY A 111 -9.24 10.66 18.57
C GLY A 111 -8.71 12.04 18.20
N LEU A 112 -8.78 12.33 16.90
CA LEU A 112 -8.40 13.64 16.34
C LEU A 112 -9.64 14.36 15.79
N ALA A 113 -9.55 15.68 15.76
CA ALA A 113 -10.43 16.56 14.99
C ALA A 113 -9.64 17.30 13.93
N GLY A 114 -10.30 17.69 12.84
CA GLY A 114 -9.69 18.45 11.77
C GLY A 114 -10.72 19.00 10.78
N GLU A 115 -10.22 19.42 9.64
CA GLU A 115 -11.02 20.01 8.57
C GLU A 115 -10.95 19.12 7.33
N LEU A 116 -12.11 18.71 6.80
CA LEU A 116 -12.19 18.21 5.44
C LEU A 116 -12.06 19.40 4.49
N ARG A 117 -11.11 19.31 3.57
CA ARG A 117 -10.82 20.35 2.59
C ARG A 117 -11.10 19.83 1.19
N TYR A 118 -11.63 20.68 0.33
CA TYR A 118 -11.79 20.41 -1.10
C TYR A 118 -10.98 21.44 -1.87
N ALA A 119 -10.03 20.98 -2.69
CA ALA A 119 -9.11 21.86 -3.43
C ALA A 119 -8.38 22.85 -2.50
N GLY A 120 -8.01 22.40 -1.31
CA GLY A 120 -7.31 23.19 -0.30
C GLY A 120 -8.21 24.10 0.57
N GLU A 121 -9.51 24.21 0.28
CA GLU A 121 -10.44 25.04 1.03
C GLU A 121 -11.24 24.21 2.06
N PRO A 122 -11.40 24.64 3.33
CA PRO A 122 -12.22 23.93 4.30
C PRO A 122 -13.69 23.91 3.87
N VAL A 123 -14.31 22.74 3.87
CA VAL A 123 -15.73 22.56 3.54
C VAL A 123 -16.54 21.96 4.69
N ALA A 124 -15.90 21.17 5.56
CA ALA A 124 -16.53 20.56 6.72
C ALA A 124 -15.52 20.35 7.86
N THR A 125 -16.01 20.18 9.08
CA THR A 125 -15.21 19.70 10.22
C THR A 125 -15.38 18.20 10.39
N VAL A 126 -14.33 17.55 10.84
CA VAL A 126 -14.30 16.12 11.13
C VAL A 126 -13.87 15.92 12.57
N VAL A 127 -14.52 15.01 13.29
CA VAL A 127 -14.19 14.64 14.67
C VAL A 127 -14.15 13.12 14.82
N GLY A 128 -13.43 12.62 15.82
CA GLY A 128 -13.37 11.18 16.12
C GLY A 128 -12.53 10.37 15.13
N ILE A 129 -11.56 11.04 14.48
CA ILE A 129 -10.61 10.39 13.56
C ILE A 129 -9.71 9.46 14.38
N GLY A 130 -9.62 8.20 13.96
CA GLY A 130 -8.83 7.14 14.59
C GLY A 130 -7.51 6.83 13.88
N ALA A 131 -7.07 7.69 12.94
CA ALA A 131 -5.87 7.50 12.14
C ALA A 131 -4.63 7.14 12.98
N LEU A 132 -3.82 6.20 12.49
CA LEU A 132 -2.64 5.65 13.16
C LEU A 132 -2.90 4.97 14.52
N THR A 133 -4.17 4.72 14.87
CA THR A 133 -4.54 3.96 16.05
C THR A 133 -5.29 2.69 15.67
N PRO A 134 -5.14 1.59 16.43
CA PRO A 134 -5.87 0.35 16.16
C PRO A 134 -7.34 0.40 16.59
N THR A 135 -7.83 1.55 17.06
CA THR A 135 -9.19 1.73 17.57
C THR A 135 -10.18 1.83 16.41
N ALA A 136 -11.40 1.32 16.59
CA ALA A 136 -12.44 1.44 15.57
C ALA A 136 -12.75 2.93 15.32
N SER A 137 -12.71 3.33 14.05
CA SER A 137 -13.02 4.70 13.65
C SER A 137 -14.41 5.11 14.10
N ALA A 138 -14.50 6.23 14.79
CA ALA A 138 -15.74 6.91 15.09
C ALA A 138 -15.86 8.21 14.28
N ALA A 139 -15.10 8.35 13.19
CA ALA A 139 -15.01 9.59 12.45
C ALA A 139 -16.39 10.02 11.94
N ARG A 140 -16.72 11.29 12.18
CA ARG A 140 -17.97 11.93 11.76
C ARG A 140 -17.69 13.27 11.13
N LEU A 141 -18.38 13.54 10.04
CA LEU A 141 -18.34 14.81 9.34
C LEU A 141 -19.51 15.70 9.79
N THR A 142 -19.22 16.97 10.02
CA THR A 142 -20.22 18.02 10.22
C THR A 142 -19.93 19.15 9.22
N ALA A 143 -20.89 19.40 8.33
CA ALA A 143 -20.76 20.48 7.35
C ALA A 143 -20.67 21.83 8.08
N THR A 144 -19.63 22.61 7.79
CA THR A 144 -19.39 23.92 8.42
C THR A 144 -19.73 25.09 7.50
N THR A 145 -19.91 24.82 6.21
CA THR A 145 -20.13 25.86 5.20
C THR A 145 -21.21 25.42 4.21
N GLY A 146 -21.84 26.40 3.54
CA GLY A 146 -22.68 26.12 2.37
C GLY A 146 -21.91 25.61 1.14
N ARG A 147 -20.58 25.41 1.24
CA ARG A 147 -19.74 24.85 0.17
C ARG A 147 -19.65 23.32 0.22
N PHE A 148 -20.13 22.70 1.30
CA PHE A 148 -20.14 21.25 1.40
C PHE A 148 -21.22 20.66 0.48
N ASP A 149 -20.76 19.92 -0.53
CA ASP A 149 -21.59 19.18 -1.46
C ASP A 149 -21.70 17.73 -0.99
N ALA A 150 -22.82 17.39 -0.35
CA ALA A 150 -23.03 16.07 0.26
C ALA A 150 -23.14 14.95 -0.79
N GLU A 151 -23.69 15.25 -1.97
CA GLU A 151 -23.83 14.28 -3.06
C GLU A 151 -22.45 13.94 -3.63
N ARG A 152 -21.62 14.95 -3.86
CA ARG A 152 -20.23 14.77 -4.29
C ARG A 152 -19.39 14.02 -3.26
N TRP A 153 -19.51 14.36 -1.99
CA TRP A 153 -18.83 13.64 -0.92
C TRP A 153 -19.26 12.17 -0.88
N HIS A 154 -20.57 11.90 -1.00
CA HIS A 154 -21.08 10.53 -1.05
C HIS A 154 -20.55 9.75 -2.26
N ALA A 155 -20.47 10.38 -3.44
CA ALA A 155 -19.88 9.76 -4.63
C ALA A 155 -18.39 9.45 -4.43
N PHE A 156 -17.63 10.38 -3.81
CA PHE A 156 -16.23 10.18 -3.48
C PHE A 156 -16.02 8.98 -2.53
N VAL A 157 -16.80 8.90 -1.45
CA VAL A 157 -16.76 7.75 -0.52
C VAL A 157 -17.17 6.45 -1.22
N THR A 158 -18.21 6.48 -2.05
CA THR A 158 -18.69 5.31 -2.80
C THR A 158 -17.66 4.77 -3.78
N ALA A 159 -16.79 5.62 -4.32
CA ALA A 159 -15.70 5.22 -5.21
C ALA A 159 -14.47 4.68 -4.43
N ALA A 160 -14.32 5.02 -3.16
CA ALA A 160 -13.13 4.68 -2.38
C ALA A 160 -13.04 3.17 -2.10
N ARG A 161 -11.82 2.62 -2.24
CA ARG A 161 -11.53 1.21 -2.00
C ARG A 161 -10.26 1.05 -1.18
N ARG A 162 -10.27 0.13 -0.21
CA ARG A 162 -9.05 -0.36 0.44
C ARG A 162 -8.92 -1.85 0.17
N CYS A 163 -7.78 -2.27 -0.37
CA CYS A 163 -7.58 -3.67 -0.78
C CYS A 163 -8.62 -4.18 -1.80
N GLY A 164 -9.22 -3.28 -2.58
CA GLY A 164 -10.30 -3.61 -3.52
C GLY A 164 -11.70 -3.66 -2.91
N GLU A 165 -11.84 -3.52 -1.59
CA GLU A 165 -13.12 -3.53 -0.87
C GLU A 165 -13.67 -2.11 -0.66
N PRO A 166 -15.01 -1.90 -0.76
CA PRO A 166 -15.65 -0.63 -0.45
C PRO A 166 -15.30 -0.11 0.95
N MET A 167 -15.02 1.19 1.05
CA MET A 167 -14.73 1.84 2.32
C MET A 167 -15.99 2.51 2.88
N THR A 168 -16.08 2.58 4.22
CA THR A 168 -17.07 3.44 4.89
C THR A 168 -16.58 4.89 4.91
N GLU A 169 -17.49 5.85 5.11
CA GLU A 169 -17.13 7.27 5.29
C GLU A 169 -16.05 7.44 6.36
N ALA A 170 -16.21 6.78 7.51
CA ALA A 170 -15.26 6.87 8.61
C ALA A 170 -13.86 6.35 8.22
N THR A 171 -13.79 5.23 7.48
CA THR A 171 -12.53 4.67 7.00
C THR A 171 -11.86 5.56 5.95
N VAL A 172 -12.63 6.24 5.09
CA VAL A 172 -12.10 7.22 4.13
C VAL A 172 -11.48 8.41 4.87
N LEU A 173 -12.19 8.94 5.87
CA LEU A 173 -11.69 10.04 6.70
C LEU A 173 -10.40 9.65 7.43
N ASP A 174 -10.34 8.46 8.02
CA ASP A 174 -9.11 7.97 8.65
C ASP A 174 -7.96 7.82 7.64
N ALA A 175 -8.22 7.33 6.44
CA ALA A 175 -7.19 7.18 5.41
C ALA A 175 -6.62 8.54 4.96
N LEU A 176 -7.48 9.55 4.77
CA LEU A 176 -7.05 10.90 4.43
C LEU A 176 -6.24 11.55 5.57
N ALA A 177 -6.65 11.32 6.82
CA ALA A 177 -5.93 11.82 7.98
C ALA A 177 -4.58 11.09 8.17
N GLU A 178 -4.55 9.77 7.96
CA GLU A 178 -3.32 8.97 7.95
C GLU A 178 -2.33 9.50 6.91
N ASP A 179 -2.82 9.83 5.71
CA ASP A 179 -2.00 10.41 4.65
C ASP A 179 -1.36 11.73 5.07
N THR A 180 -2.17 12.62 5.64
CA THR A 180 -1.74 13.94 6.11
C THR A 180 -0.76 13.86 7.29
N LEU A 181 -1.03 13.00 8.27
CA LEU A 181 -0.17 12.86 9.46
C LEU A 181 1.19 12.29 9.09
N LEU A 182 1.21 11.29 8.21
CA LEU A 182 2.47 10.67 7.81
C LEU A 182 3.32 11.55 6.90
N ASP A 183 2.71 12.42 6.09
CA ASP A 183 3.45 13.47 5.37
C ASP A 183 4.25 14.35 6.36
N VAL A 184 3.62 14.78 7.47
CA VAL A 184 4.27 15.59 8.51
C VAL A 184 5.37 14.79 9.21
N GLU A 185 5.08 13.56 9.64
CA GLU A 185 6.06 12.70 10.33
C GLU A 185 7.28 12.39 9.45
N VAL A 186 7.06 12.13 8.14
CA VAL A 186 8.14 11.90 7.18
C VAL A 186 8.98 13.16 7.02
N ALA A 187 8.35 14.32 6.82
CA ALA A 187 9.05 15.58 6.65
C ALA A 187 9.93 15.90 7.87
N GLU A 188 9.40 15.69 9.09
CA GLU A 188 10.17 15.88 10.32
C GLU A 188 11.33 14.88 10.47
N ALA A 189 11.09 13.60 10.18
CA ALA A 189 12.14 12.58 10.27
C ALA A 189 13.29 12.87 9.28
N VAL A 190 12.96 13.24 8.04
CA VAL A 190 13.94 13.61 7.01
C VAL A 190 14.71 14.87 7.41
N ALA A 191 14.03 15.90 7.92
CA ALA A 191 14.68 17.12 8.40
C ALA A 191 15.67 16.86 9.55
N ALA A 192 15.43 15.82 10.35
CA ALA A 192 16.32 15.36 11.42
C ALA A 192 17.45 14.41 10.95
N GLY A 193 17.60 14.17 9.64
CA GLY A 193 18.59 13.24 9.07
C GLY A 193 18.26 11.76 9.28
N GLY A 194 17.00 11.45 9.62
CA GLY A 194 16.48 10.11 9.81
C GLY A 194 15.55 9.65 8.69
N THR A 195 14.86 8.54 8.94
CA THR A 195 13.75 8.03 8.12
C THR A 195 12.67 7.39 9.00
N LEU A 196 11.57 6.96 8.41
CA LEU A 196 10.53 6.17 9.07
C LEU A 196 10.56 4.71 8.60
N VAL A 197 10.23 3.82 9.53
CA VAL A 197 9.80 2.45 9.23
C VAL A 197 8.41 2.21 9.78
N ARG A 198 7.62 1.41 9.09
CA ARG A 198 6.26 1.04 9.50
C ARG A 198 6.04 -0.45 9.40
N LEU A 199 5.28 -1.02 10.33
CA LEU A 199 4.77 -2.38 10.28
C LEU A 199 3.33 -2.33 9.75
N LEU A 200 3.06 -3.08 8.68
CA LEU A 200 1.72 -3.22 8.12
C LEU A 200 1.13 -4.59 8.46
N ASP A 201 -0.19 -4.66 8.57
CA ASP A 201 -0.91 -5.94 8.49
C ASP A 201 -1.33 -6.28 7.05
N HIS A 202 -2.00 -7.44 6.87
CA HIS A 202 -2.48 -7.93 5.57
C HIS A 202 -3.50 -6.99 4.88
N THR A 203 -4.11 -6.06 5.61
CA THR A 203 -5.05 -5.06 5.09
C THR A 203 -4.37 -3.74 4.74
N GLY A 204 -3.05 -3.63 4.97
CA GLY A 204 -2.32 -2.37 4.84
C GLY A 204 -2.52 -1.42 6.03
N THR A 205 -3.16 -1.85 7.11
CA THR A 205 -3.28 -1.01 8.31
C THR A 205 -1.92 -0.95 9.01
N ILE A 206 -1.51 0.26 9.39
CA ILE A 206 -0.27 0.48 10.14
C ILE A 206 -0.46 -0.02 11.59
N ARG A 207 0.44 -0.91 12.01
CA ARG A 207 0.46 -1.53 13.34
C ARG A 207 1.58 -1.00 14.22
N ASP A 208 2.67 -0.54 13.61
CA ASP A 208 3.76 0.14 14.31
C ASP A 208 4.43 1.15 13.37
N LEU A 209 5.00 2.21 13.94
CA LEU A 209 5.69 3.29 13.23
C LEU A 209 6.89 3.73 14.08
N GLN A 210 8.10 3.63 13.52
CA GLN A 210 9.33 3.98 14.23
C GLN A 210 10.17 4.99 13.41
N ARG A 211 10.68 6.01 14.10
CA ARG A 211 11.71 6.91 13.56
C ARG A 211 13.09 6.25 13.68
N ILE A 212 13.81 6.17 12.57
CA ILE A 212 15.16 5.59 12.50
C ILE A 212 16.16 6.72 12.27
N SER A 213 17.17 6.83 13.13
CA SER A 213 18.25 7.80 12.98
C SER A 213 19.60 7.19 13.37
N PRO A 214 20.66 7.37 12.56
CA PRO A 214 20.63 7.96 11.22
C PRO A 214 19.84 7.08 10.23
N ALA A 215 19.43 7.65 9.10
CA ALA A 215 18.87 6.83 8.02
C ALA A 215 19.90 5.77 7.55
N PRO A 216 19.48 4.51 7.33
CA PRO A 216 20.38 3.47 6.85
C PRO A 216 20.91 3.82 5.45
N ALA A 217 22.24 3.86 5.31
CA ALA A 217 22.90 4.35 4.09
C ALA A 217 23.59 3.25 3.27
N ASN A 218 23.70 2.03 3.79
CA ASN A 218 24.38 0.90 3.15
C ASN A 218 23.72 -0.44 3.52
N PRO A 219 24.02 -1.52 2.78
CA PRO A 219 23.40 -2.83 3.02
C PRO A 219 23.56 -3.36 4.45
N ASP A 220 24.73 -3.21 5.07
CA ASP A 220 24.98 -3.67 6.44
C ASP A 220 24.06 -2.95 7.45
N ALA A 221 23.85 -1.65 7.28
CA ALA A 221 22.93 -0.88 8.10
C ALA A 221 21.47 -1.32 7.90
N PHE A 222 21.09 -1.72 6.68
CA PHE A 222 19.76 -2.28 6.41
C PHE A 222 19.59 -3.66 7.06
N HIS A 223 20.59 -4.54 6.97
CA HIS A 223 20.55 -5.85 7.65
C HIS A 223 20.48 -5.71 9.17
N ALA A 224 21.30 -4.85 9.77
CA ALA A 224 21.24 -4.57 11.20
C ALA A 224 19.87 -4.00 11.63
N LEU A 225 19.24 -3.19 10.76
CA LEU A 225 17.90 -2.68 10.99
C LEU A 225 16.85 -3.80 10.94
N GLN A 226 16.91 -4.70 9.95
CA GLN A 226 16.03 -5.86 9.84
C GLN A 226 16.13 -6.75 11.08
N ASP A 227 17.35 -7.13 11.49
CA ASP A 227 17.60 -7.96 12.66
C ASP A 227 17.01 -7.33 13.93
N ARG A 228 17.20 -6.02 14.11
CA ARG A 228 16.64 -5.29 15.25
C ARG A 228 15.12 -5.29 15.26
N LEU A 229 14.49 -5.09 14.11
CA LEU A 229 13.02 -5.07 13.99
C LEU A 229 12.43 -6.47 14.24
N LEU A 230 13.09 -7.53 13.78
CA LEU A 230 12.68 -8.92 13.99
C LEU A 230 12.92 -9.40 15.43
N ALA A 231 13.91 -8.86 16.14
CA ALA A 231 14.18 -9.18 17.54
C ALA A 231 13.23 -8.47 18.54
N THR A 232 12.52 -7.43 18.11
CA THR A 232 11.58 -6.68 18.97
C THR A 232 10.21 -7.37 18.94
N PRO A 233 9.51 -7.56 20.09
CA PRO A 233 8.15 -8.09 20.09
C PRO A 233 7.22 -7.26 19.19
N GLN A 234 6.56 -7.91 18.24
CA GLN A 234 5.74 -7.26 17.22
C GLN A 234 4.25 -7.43 17.53
N ASP A 235 3.40 -6.54 16.98
CA ASP A 235 1.95 -6.82 16.93
C ASP A 235 1.75 -8.12 16.15
N PRO A 236 1.03 -9.12 16.69
CA PRO A 236 0.87 -10.43 16.06
C PRO A 236 0.10 -10.38 14.73
N ARG A 237 -0.53 -9.26 14.39
CA ARG A 237 -1.19 -9.04 13.10
C ARG A 237 -0.27 -8.40 12.07
N GLY A 238 0.90 -7.92 12.47
CA GLY A 238 1.89 -7.33 11.57
C GLY A 238 2.51 -8.39 10.69
N VAL A 239 2.54 -8.14 9.38
CA VAL A 239 3.02 -9.10 8.37
C VAL A 239 4.25 -8.60 7.63
N ALA A 240 4.41 -7.28 7.46
CA ALA A 240 5.51 -6.73 6.67
C ALA A 240 5.99 -5.38 7.19
N TRP A 241 7.32 -5.25 7.32
CA TRP A 241 8.01 -3.99 7.56
C TRP A 241 8.29 -3.29 6.24
N GLN A 242 8.08 -1.98 6.24
CA GLN A 242 8.46 -1.08 5.16
C GLN A 242 9.30 0.07 5.71
N TYR A 243 10.16 0.64 4.87
CA TYR A 243 10.92 1.85 5.16
C TYR A 243 10.64 2.94 4.13
N TRP A 244 10.71 4.20 4.55
CA TRP A 244 10.63 5.34 3.63
C TRP A 244 12.00 5.61 3.01
N ASN A 245 12.10 5.63 1.69
CA ASN A 245 13.38 5.88 1.00
C ASN A 245 13.61 7.35 0.61
N GLY A 246 12.72 8.26 1.03
CA GLY A 246 12.69 9.67 0.63
C GLY A 246 11.55 10.01 -0.33
N HIS A 247 11.05 9.03 -1.09
CA HIS A 247 10.01 9.25 -2.09
C HIS A 247 8.85 8.25 -2.01
N VAL A 248 9.14 7.01 -1.63
CA VAL A 248 8.15 5.93 -1.58
C VAL A 248 8.47 4.98 -0.43
N TRP A 249 7.43 4.28 0.04
CA TRP A 249 7.59 3.15 0.94
C TRP A 249 8.16 1.96 0.19
N ARG A 250 9.21 1.35 0.74
CA ARG A 250 9.88 0.16 0.19
C ARG A 250 9.76 -0.98 1.19
N HIS A 251 9.58 -2.19 0.68
CA HIS A 251 9.64 -3.40 1.49
C HIS A 251 11.00 -3.49 2.19
N LEU A 252 10.99 -3.88 3.46
CA LEU A 252 12.20 -4.09 4.26
C LEU A 252 12.36 -5.56 4.65
N THR A 253 11.37 -6.16 5.30
CA THR A 253 11.35 -7.59 5.67
C THR A 253 9.93 -8.01 6.04
N ASN A 254 9.60 -9.29 5.89
CA ASN A 254 8.38 -9.87 6.46
C ASN A 254 8.57 -10.22 7.94
N THR A 255 7.47 -10.33 8.69
CA THR A 255 7.47 -10.93 10.03
C THR A 255 7.41 -12.46 9.91
N ALA A 256 7.85 -13.19 10.94
CA ALA A 256 7.96 -14.65 10.90
C ALA A 256 6.62 -15.40 10.68
N ASP A 257 5.49 -14.72 10.89
CA ASP A 257 4.14 -15.26 10.65
C ASP A 257 3.57 -14.96 9.24
N ALA A 258 4.34 -14.31 8.36
CA ALA A 258 4.01 -14.22 6.93
C ALA A 258 4.29 -15.56 6.20
N GLY A 259 3.92 -16.67 6.84
CA GLY A 259 4.09 -18.02 6.33
C GLY A 259 3.51 -18.14 4.92
N GLN A 260 4.28 -18.82 4.07
CA GLN A 260 3.93 -19.24 2.72
C GLN A 260 2.45 -19.62 2.61
N PRO A 261 1.71 -19.16 1.58
CA PRO A 261 0.30 -19.50 1.42
C PRO A 261 0.15 -21.03 1.50
N PRO A 262 -0.91 -21.55 2.14
CA PRO A 262 -1.09 -22.99 2.27
C PRO A 262 -1.10 -23.59 0.86
N THR A 263 -0.09 -24.42 0.57
CA THR A 263 -0.10 -25.29 -0.60
C THR A 263 -1.38 -26.09 -0.51
N SER A 264 -2.32 -25.85 -1.42
CA SER A 264 -3.55 -26.63 -1.55
C SER A 264 -3.17 -28.08 -1.73
N GLY A 265 -3.17 -28.82 -0.61
CA GLY A 265 -2.96 -30.25 -0.60
C GLY A 265 -4.04 -30.88 -1.47
N LYS A 266 -3.62 -31.49 -2.58
CA LYS A 266 -4.44 -32.45 -3.31
C LYS A 266 -4.85 -33.54 -2.32
N THR A 267 -6.10 -33.48 -1.86
CA THR A 267 -6.76 -34.67 -1.34
C THR A 267 -7.06 -35.57 -2.54
N THR A 268 -6.10 -36.43 -2.86
CA THR A 268 -6.34 -37.65 -3.62
C THR A 268 -7.33 -38.51 -2.84
N ALA A 269 -8.59 -38.53 -3.27
CA ALA A 269 -9.51 -39.61 -2.93
C ALA A 269 -9.20 -40.77 -3.89
N ALA A 270 -8.59 -41.82 -3.37
CA ALA A 270 -8.44 -43.10 -4.02
C ALA A 270 -9.50 -44.08 -3.50
N ALA A 271 -10.14 -44.76 -4.46
CA ALA A 271 -10.92 -45.99 -4.40
C ALA A 271 -12.21 -46.01 -3.55
#